data_AF-A0A0G1W0C8-F1
#
_entry.id   AF-A0A0G1W0C8-F1
#
_cell.length_a   1.000
_cell.length_b   1.000
_cell.length_c   1.000
_cell.angle_alpha   90.00
_cell.angle_beta   90.00
_cell.angle_gamma   90.00
#
_symmetry.space_group_name_H-M   'P 1'
#
loop_
_entity.id
_entity.type
_entity.pdbx_description
1 polymer ?
#
loop_
_entity_poly.entity_id
_entity_poly.type
_entity_poly.pdbx_seq_one_letter_code
_entity_poly.pdbx_strand_id
1 'polypeptide(L)'
;MKKEIITITGTLGSGKSSTADRVAAKLGFGRFSSGDFMRKLAVEMGISLNDLSVRAQKEPEIDIKIDDEVKKAGSMEKIVIDSRLAFHWIPESFKVYLDLPPEIAKERILNNLKENALRKQSEDSS
;
A
#
# COMPACT_ATOMS: atom_id res chain seq x y z
N MET A 1 6.52 9.12 -24.83
CA MET A 1 7.51 8.45 -23.94
C MET A 1 6.80 7.34 -23.17
N LYS A 2 7.47 6.22 -22.92
CA LYS A 2 6.91 5.13 -22.10
C LYS A 2 7.03 5.54 -20.63
N LYS A 3 5.93 5.53 -19.87
CA LYS A 3 5.96 5.88 -18.45
C LYS A 3 6.75 4.82 -17.66
N GLU A 4 7.62 5.28 -16.76
CA GLU A 4 8.42 4.43 -15.87
C GLU A 4 7.65 4.20 -14.55
N ILE A 5 6.66 3.32 -14.59
CA ILE A 5 5.82 3.01 -13.43
C ILE A 5 5.99 1.53 -13.06
N ILE A 6 6.27 1.28 -11.78
CA ILE A 6 6.34 -0.07 -11.21
C ILE A 6 5.19 -0.23 -10.22
N THR A 7 4.33 -1.23 -10.44
CA THR A 7 3.28 -1.59 -9.48
C THR A 7 3.67 -2.87 -8.74
N ILE A 8 3.53 -2.85 -7.42
CA ILE A 8 3.86 -3.98 -6.54
C ILE A 8 2.60 -4.38 -5.78
N THR A 9 2.14 -5.61 -6.00
CA THR A 9 1.07 -6.25 -5.25
C THR A 9 1.56 -7.59 -4.69
N GLY A 10 0.72 -8.32 -3.97
CA GLY A 10 1.14 -9.54 -3.28
C GLY A 10 0.45 -9.82 -1.94
N THR A 11 0.74 -10.98 -1.37
CA THR A 11 0.13 -11.49 -0.13
C THR A 11 0.47 -10.64 1.10
N LEU A 12 -0.32 -10.73 2.17
CA LEU A 12 -0.06 -9.99 3.41
C LEU A 12 1.30 -10.43 4.00
N GLY A 13 2.10 -9.48 4.49
CA GLY A 13 3.42 -9.80 5.04
C GLY A 13 4.53 -10.09 4.02
N SER A 14 4.23 -10.19 2.72
CA SER A 14 5.22 -10.53 1.66
C SER A 14 6.31 -9.47 1.42
N GLY A 15 6.25 -8.33 2.10
CA GLY A 15 7.28 -7.30 2.02
C GLY A 15 7.12 -6.29 0.89
N LYS A 16 5.90 -6.10 0.36
CA LYS A 16 5.56 -5.10 -0.67
C LYS A 16 6.12 -3.71 -0.37
N SER A 17 5.72 -3.13 0.76
CA SER A 17 6.14 -1.78 1.15
C SER A 17 7.68 -1.67 1.27
N SER A 18 8.33 -2.59 2.00
CA SER A 18 9.80 -2.58 2.12
C SER A 18 10.53 -2.79 0.78
N THR A 19 9.97 -3.60 -0.12
CA THR A 19 10.52 -3.80 -1.47
C THR A 19 10.36 -2.53 -2.30
N ALA A 20 9.17 -1.93 -2.25
CA ALA A 20 8.85 -0.71 -2.97
C ALA A 20 9.76 0.46 -2.55
N ASP A 21 10.02 0.62 -1.25
CA ASP A 21 10.93 1.65 -0.72
C ASP A 21 12.36 1.45 -1.24
N ARG A 22 12.87 0.20 -1.21
CA ARG A 22 14.22 -0.12 -1.67
C ARG A 22 14.37 0.04 -3.18
N VAL A 23 13.36 -0.36 -3.95
CA VAL A 23 13.35 -0.19 -5.41
C VAL A 23 13.31 1.28 -5.78
N ALA A 24 12.42 2.05 -5.15
CA ALA A 24 12.32 3.49 -5.37
C ALA A 24 13.66 4.19 -5.08
N ALA A 25 14.27 3.91 -3.93
CA ALA A 25 15.58 4.47 -3.57
C ALA A 25 16.70 4.10 -4.56
N LYS A 26 16.75 2.84 -5.01
CA LYS A 26 17.77 2.39 -5.96
C LYS A 26 17.64 3.02 -7.35
N LEU A 27 16.42 3.30 -7.79
CA LEU A 27 16.13 3.86 -9.11
C LEU A 27 16.03 5.39 -9.10
N GLY A 28 15.98 6.03 -7.93
CA GLY A 28 15.67 7.45 -7.80
C GLY A 28 14.23 7.79 -8.19
N PHE A 29 13.30 6.86 -7.93
CA PHE A 29 11.88 7.00 -8.26
C PHE A 29 11.09 7.54 -7.07
N GLY A 30 9.95 8.18 -7.36
CA GLY A 30 8.93 8.47 -6.36
C GLY A 30 8.32 7.20 -5.76
N ARG A 31 7.59 7.38 -4.65
CA ARG A 31 7.02 6.26 -3.88
C ARG A 31 5.61 6.58 -3.41
N PHE A 32 4.66 5.67 -3.67
CA PHE A 32 3.28 5.79 -3.16
C PHE A 32 2.74 4.44 -2.67
N SER A 33 2.17 4.43 -1.45
CA SER A 33 1.51 3.26 -0.87
C SER A 33 0.05 3.53 -0.58
N SER A 34 -0.85 2.72 -1.15
CA SER A 34 -2.26 2.78 -0.72
C SER A 34 -2.44 2.27 0.71
N GLY A 35 -1.59 1.34 1.16
CA GLY A 35 -1.59 0.86 2.54
C GLY A 35 -1.23 1.94 3.54
N ASP A 36 -0.18 2.73 3.28
CA ASP A 36 0.18 3.84 4.17
C ASP A 36 -0.83 4.98 4.11
N PHE A 37 -1.41 5.25 2.92
CA PHE A 37 -2.50 6.21 2.78
C PHE A 37 -3.73 5.81 3.62
N MET A 38 -4.17 4.56 3.53
CA MET A 38 -5.28 4.05 4.36
C MET A 38 -4.96 4.14 5.85
N ARG A 39 -3.73 3.84 6.29
CA ARG A 39 -3.35 3.97 7.70
C ARG A 39 -3.40 5.41 8.19
N LYS A 40 -2.94 6.37 7.38
CA LYS A 40 -3.06 7.80 7.71
C LYS A 40 -4.52 8.23 7.80
N LEU A 41 -5.35 7.83 6.83
CA LEU A 41 -6.77 8.13 6.83
C LEU A 41 -7.48 7.55 8.06
N ALA A 42 -7.15 6.32 8.47
CA ALA A 42 -7.70 5.71 9.67
C ALA A 42 -7.35 6.53 10.94
N VAL A 43 -6.08 6.94 11.07
CA VAL A 43 -5.62 7.79 12.19
C VAL A 43 -6.32 9.16 12.18
N GLU A 44 -6.47 9.79 11.01
CA GLU A 44 -7.18 11.07 10.86
C GLU A 44 -8.67 10.95 11.25
N MET A 45 -9.29 9.82 10.96
CA MET A 45 -10.69 9.52 11.31
C MET A 45 -10.86 9.02 12.75
N GLY A 46 -9.78 8.81 13.50
CA GLY A 46 -9.83 8.25 14.85
C GLY A 46 -10.35 6.82 14.93
N ILE A 47 -10.14 6.01 13.88
CA ILE A 47 -10.58 4.61 13.81
C ILE A 47 -9.40 3.67 13.48
N SER A 48 -9.58 2.37 13.69
CA SER A 48 -8.57 1.39 13.27
C SER A 48 -8.52 1.25 11.74
N LEU A 49 -7.40 0.75 11.21
CA LEU A 49 -7.29 0.37 9.79
C LEU A 49 -8.32 -0.70 9.42
N ASN A 50 -8.62 -1.61 10.35
CA ASN A 50 -9.62 -2.65 10.15
C ASN A 50 -11.02 -2.04 10.02
N ASP A 51 -11.38 -1.09 10.88
CA ASP A 51 -12.66 -0.39 10.80
C ASP A 51 -12.77 0.44 9.53
N LEU A 52 -11.69 1.12 9.12
CA LEU A 52 -11.65 1.81 7.84
C LEU A 52 -11.92 0.84 6.68
N SER A 53 -11.33 -0.36 6.72
CA SER A 53 -11.53 -1.39 5.70
C SER A 53 -12.96 -1.94 5.69
N VAL A 54 -13.63 -2.01 6.84
CA VAL A 54 -15.05 -2.38 6.94
C VAL A 54 -15.95 -1.26 6.44
N ARG A 55 -15.64 0.01 6.77
CA ARG A 55 -16.40 1.16 6.29
C ARG A 55 -16.28 1.33 4.78
N ALA A 56 -15.09 1.15 4.21
CA ALA A 56 -14.90 1.24 2.75
C ALA A 56 -15.79 0.27 1.95
N GLN A 57 -16.20 -0.87 2.54
CA GLN A 57 -17.15 -1.79 1.91
C GLN A 57 -18.60 -1.31 1.95
N LYS A 58 -18.95 -0.40 2.85
CA LYS A 58 -20.32 0.10 3.09
C LYS A 58 -20.51 1.55 2.62
N GLU A 59 -19.44 2.33 2.61
CA GLU A 59 -19.40 3.76 2.30
C GLU A 59 -18.53 3.94 1.03
N PRO A 60 -19.14 3.98 -0.17
CA PRO A 60 -18.41 4.03 -1.44
C PRO A 60 -17.44 5.21 -1.56
N GLU A 61 -17.73 6.33 -0.90
CA GLU A 61 -16.88 7.52 -0.92
C GLU A 61 -15.47 7.26 -0.38
N ILE A 62 -15.34 6.39 0.63
CA ILE A 62 -14.03 6.03 1.20
C ILE A 62 -13.22 5.19 0.18
N ASP A 63 -13.87 4.23 -0.46
CA ASP A 63 -13.25 3.37 -1.48
C ASP A 63 -12.82 4.19 -2.70
N ILE A 64 -13.72 5.04 -3.23
CA ILE A 64 -13.44 5.96 -4.34
C ILE A 64 -12.25 6.86 -4.01
N LYS A 65 -12.18 7.42 -2.79
CA LYS A 65 -11.06 8.26 -2.36
C LYS A 65 -9.72 7.51 -2.40
N ILE A 66 -9.69 6.24 -1.96
CA ILE A 66 -8.48 5.41 -1.99
C ILE A 66 -8.06 5.11 -3.43
N ASP A 67 -9.01 4.74 -4.29
CA ASP A 67 -8.78 4.46 -5.69
C ASP A 67 -8.29 5.70 -6.47
N ASP A 68 -8.87 6.87 -6.20
CA ASP A 68 -8.48 8.12 -6.85
C ASP A 68 -7.05 8.51 -6.50
N GLU A 69 -6.60 8.32 -5.25
CA GLU A 69 -5.20 8.55 -4.88
C GLU A 69 -4.25 7.56 -5.57
N VAL A 70 -4.65 6.30 -5.77
CA VAL A 70 -3.88 5.33 -6.57
C VAL A 70 -3.76 5.77 -8.03
N LYS A 71 -4.88 6.18 -8.65
CA LYS A 71 -4.90 6.65 -10.05
C LYS A 71 -4.07 7.92 -10.22
N LYS A 72 -4.16 8.85 -9.27
CA LYS A 72 -3.34 10.07 -9.22
C LYS A 72 -1.85 9.73 -9.14
N ALA A 73 -1.45 8.77 -8.32
CA ALA A 73 -0.06 8.30 -8.30
C ALA A 73 0.37 7.72 -9.67
N GLY A 74 -0.52 7.01 -10.37
CA GLY A 74 -0.30 6.51 -11.74
C GLY A 74 -0.19 7.58 -12.84
N SER A 75 -0.56 8.82 -12.53
CA SER A 75 -0.34 9.96 -13.45
C SER A 75 1.09 10.50 -13.41
N MET A 76 1.87 10.17 -12.38
CA MET A 76 3.26 10.59 -12.22
C MET A 76 4.22 9.81 -13.13
N GLU A 77 5.40 10.38 -13.36
CA GLU A 77 6.52 9.68 -14.00
C GLU A 77 7.49 9.15 -12.94
N LYS A 78 8.20 8.06 -13.26
CA LYS A 78 9.25 7.47 -12.41
C LYS A 78 8.78 7.20 -10.98
N ILE A 79 7.83 6.28 -10.82
CA ILE A 79 7.20 5.99 -9.52
C ILE A 79 7.05 4.49 -9.26
N VAL A 80 7.23 4.12 -7.98
CA VAL A 80 6.92 2.79 -7.46
C VAL A 80 5.66 2.87 -6.59
N ILE A 81 4.64 2.11 -6.98
CA ILE A 81 3.33 2.07 -6.34
C ILE A 81 3.12 0.70 -5.71
N ASP A 82 2.93 0.63 -4.39
CA ASP A 82 2.44 -0.61 -3.76
C ASP A 82 0.97 -0.46 -3.38
N SER A 83 0.15 -1.33 -3.97
CA SER A 83 -1.29 -1.32 -3.80
C SER A 83 -1.86 -2.64 -4.30
N ARG A 84 -2.96 -3.09 -3.69
CA ARG A 84 -3.63 -4.33 -4.09
C ARG A 84 -4.11 -4.28 -5.54
N LEU A 85 -4.59 -3.13 -6.01
CA LEU A 85 -5.26 -2.96 -7.31
C LEU A 85 -4.57 -1.98 -8.27
N ALA A 86 -3.42 -1.39 -7.93
CA ALA A 86 -2.76 -0.43 -8.83
C ALA A 86 -2.43 -1.00 -10.22
N PHE A 87 -2.10 -2.29 -10.31
CA PHE A 87 -1.83 -2.94 -11.60
C PHE A 87 -3.04 -2.98 -12.54
N HIS A 88 -4.26 -2.94 -11.98
CA HIS A 88 -5.51 -2.92 -12.72
C HIS A 88 -5.77 -1.52 -13.27
N TRP A 89 -5.57 -0.49 -12.45
CA TRP A 89 -5.74 0.92 -12.82
C TRP A 89 -4.64 1.45 -13.75
N ILE A 90 -3.45 0.87 -13.71
CA ILE A 90 -2.26 1.31 -14.47
C ILE A 90 -1.75 0.13 -15.32
N PRO A 91 -2.48 -0.26 -16.39
CA PRO A 91 -2.17 -1.45 -17.18
C PRO A 91 -0.83 -1.36 -17.91
N GLU A 92 -0.28 -0.17 -18.13
CA GLU A 92 1.02 0.06 -18.76
C GLU A 92 2.22 -0.13 -17.81
N SER A 93 1.98 -0.26 -16.50
CA SER A 93 3.05 -0.43 -15.51
C SER A 93 3.79 -1.76 -15.64
N PHE A 94 5.04 -1.77 -15.18
CA PHE A 94 5.76 -3.00 -14.88
C PHE A 94 5.19 -3.62 -13.60
N LYS A 95 4.58 -4.80 -13.72
CA LYS A 95 3.78 -5.43 -12.66
C LYS A 95 4.61 -6.46 -11.90
N VAL A 96 4.68 -6.31 -10.59
CA VAL A 96 5.38 -7.22 -9.69
C VAL A 96 4.39 -7.80 -8.69
N TYR A 97 4.39 -9.13 -8.57
CA TYR A 97 3.64 -9.84 -7.54
C TYR A 97 4.63 -10.47 -6.55
N LEU A 98 4.51 -10.13 -5.27
CA LEU A 98 5.30 -10.73 -4.20
C LEU A 98 4.49 -11.77 -3.45
N ASP A 99 4.91 -13.01 -3.57
CA ASP A 99 4.36 -14.12 -2.80
C ASP A 99 5.29 -14.53 -1.64
N LEU A 100 4.70 -15.07 -0.59
CA LEU A 100 5.41 -15.53 0.59
C LEU A 100 4.58 -16.60 1.32
N PRO A 101 5.20 -17.72 1.76
CA PRO A 101 4.54 -18.71 2.59
C PRO A 101 3.92 -18.09 3.87
N PRO A 102 2.68 -18.46 4.25
CA PRO A 102 1.97 -17.89 5.40
C PRO A 102 2.74 -17.91 6.72
N GLU A 103 3.51 -18.97 6.94
CA GLU A 103 4.28 -19.24 8.15
C GLU A 103 5.37 -18.18 8.33
N ILE A 104 6.05 -17.81 7.24
CA ILE A 104 7.05 -16.75 7.22
C ILE A 104 6.38 -15.38 7.30
N ALA A 105 5.22 -15.21 6.65
CA ALA A 105 4.47 -13.96 6.68
C ALA A 105 4.06 -13.57 8.11
N LYS A 106 3.61 -14.53 8.91
CA LYS A 106 3.21 -14.32 10.31
C LYS A 106 4.35 -13.72 11.15
N GLU A 107 5.54 -14.32 11.09
CA GLU A 107 6.70 -13.85 11.84
C GLU A 107 7.07 -12.41 11.44
N ARG A 108 7.07 -12.13 10.13
CA ARG A 108 7.36 -10.78 9.62
C ARG A 108 6.36 -9.73 10.09
N ILE A 109 5.07 -10.06 10.10
CA ILE A 109 4.01 -9.15 10.55
C ILE A 109 4.21 -8.80 12.03
N LEU A 110 4.42 -9.82 12.88
CA LEU A 110 4.61 -9.63 14.31
C LEU A 110 5.85 -8.78 14.64
N ASN A 111 6.96 -9.01 13.95
CA ASN A 111 8.17 -8.20 14.14
C ASN A 111 7.96 -6.75 13.69
N ASN A 112 7.27 -6.55 12.56
CA ASN A 112 7.08 -5.22 12.00
C ASN A 112 6.15 -4.31 12.84
N LEU A 113 5.16 -4.89 13.54
CA LEU A 113 4.30 -4.14 14.47
C LEU A 113 5.08 -3.50 15.62
N LYS A 114 6.23 -4.08 16.01
CA LYS A 114 7.09 -3.52 17.07
C LYS A 114 7.91 -2.32 16.59
N GLU A 115 8.21 -2.26 15.30
CA GLU A 115 9.16 -1.28 14.73
C GLU A 115 8.47 -0.09 14.05
N ASN A 116 7.25 -0.28 13.52
CA ASN A 116 6.58 0.75 12.72
C ASN A 116 5.45 1.44 13.51
N ALA A 117 5.70 2.70 13.90
CA ALA A 117 4.78 3.50 14.71
C ALA A 117 3.42 3.76 14.03
N LEU A 118 3.40 4.06 12.72
CA LEU A 118 2.15 4.29 11.98
C LEU A 118 1.30 3.02 11.95
N ARG A 119 1.94 1.87 11.73
CA ARG A 119 1.24 0.57 11.77
C ARG A 119 0.67 0.33 13.15
N LYS A 120 1.49 0.43 14.19
CA LYS A 120 1.04 0.26 15.58
C LYS A 120 -0.16 1.16 15.90
N GLN A 121 -0.04 2.46 15.64
CA GLN A 121 -1.11 3.42 15.90
C GLN A 121 -2.41 3.08 15.16
N SER A 122 -2.33 2.72 13.88
CA SER A 122 -3.51 2.38 13.09
C SER A 122 -4.18 1.05 13.48
N GLU A 123 -3.48 0.18 14.21
CA GLU A 123 -4.05 -1.09 14.71
C GLU A 123 -4.58 -0.93 16.15
N ASP A 124 -3.98 -0.02 16.95
CA ASP A 124 -4.33 0.22 18.37
C ASP A 124 -5.49 1.22 18.55
N SER A 125 -5.88 1.98 17.52
CA SER A 125 -7.03 2.90 17.58
C SER A 125 -8.35 2.12 17.69
N SER A 126 -8.85 1.91 18.90
CA SER A 126 -10.17 1.32 19.21
C SER A 126 -10.94 2.21 20.17
#